data_AF-A0A183GR30-F1
#
_entry.id   AF-A0A183GR30-F1
#
_cell.length_a   1.000
_cell.length_b   1.000
_cell.length_c   1.000
_cell.angle_alpha   90.00
_cell.angle_beta   90.00
_cell.angle_gamma   90.00
#
_symmetry.space_group_name_H-M   'P 1'
#
loop_
_entity.id
_entity.type
_entity.pdbx_description
1 polymer ?
#
loop_
_entity_poly.entity_id
_entity_poly.type
_entity_poly.pdbx_seq_one_letter_code
_entity_poly.pdbx_strand_id
1 'polypeptide(L)'
;LGVLDTAWLIREYGLNKRGPLEIIAERESIYRLLAQVTKDNMNKAINKYTIDPKTRYVSLESSLQPEDVVQIVSSDNPRLAPIGQPLIMNNSRSVHTNPDLKKYSTWKFCYQALLPYKLKMSDMDLCWNDGRALAGLLAKFRPEILDYFSVISMDAIEDRIKVVLSAVEQYMGISAPCAASEWVGIGAAVKSSYIGALVDAIRVRNQPAGKPKCKTLEDDSLHYTKRPQVDRLDPELVQKVEKMVTGDLLKEQALHLQNEKDRQVPRVAQKIIKNDVIEMEKRLENSGMGVLYNKKEQRSSQDEKVQWFRGP
;
A
#
# COMPACT_ATOMS: atom_id res chain seq x y z
N LEU A 1 9.07 -10.27 -10.35
CA LEU A 1 7.97 -11.18 -10.72
C LEU A 1 7.41 -10.77 -12.09
N GLY A 2 7.11 -11.72 -12.98
CA GLY A 2 6.47 -11.43 -14.27
C GLY A 2 5.01 -11.00 -14.09
N VAL A 3 4.65 -9.80 -14.58
CA VAL A 3 3.30 -9.23 -14.47
C VAL A 3 2.24 -10.15 -15.08
N LEU A 4 2.55 -10.79 -16.20
CA LEU A 4 1.66 -11.72 -16.90
C LEU A 4 1.38 -13.00 -16.09
N ASP A 5 2.37 -13.52 -15.37
CA ASP A 5 2.22 -14.72 -14.53
C ASP A 5 1.36 -14.40 -13.30
N THR A 6 1.47 -13.19 -12.75
CA THR A 6 0.57 -12.72 -11.69
C THR A 6 -0.85 -12.53 -12.20
N ALA A 7 -1.04 -12.00 -13.42
CA ALA A 7 -2.37 -11.88 -14.03
C ALA A 7 -3.01 -13.25 -14.26
N TRP A 8 -2.24 -14.25 -14.68
CA TRP A 8 -2.68 -15.65 -14.80
C TRP A 8 -3.13 -16.23 -13.45
N LEU A 9 -2.30 -16.08 -12.42
CA LEU A 9 -2.62 -16.49 -11.04
C LEU A 9 -3.95 -15.91 -10.57
N ILE A 10 -4.15 -14.59 -10.72
CA ILE A 10 -5.37 -13.90 -10.30
C ILE A 10 -6.58 -14.40 -11.08
N ARG A 11 -6.44 -14.60 -12.40
CA ARG A 11 -7.51 -15.16 -13.24
C ARG A 11 -7.92 -16.54 -12.76
N GLU A 12 -6.96 -17.44 -12.53
CA GLU A 12 -7.22 -18.81 -12.09
C GLU A 12 -7.81 -18.87 -10.68
N TYR A 13 -7.34 -18.00 -9.78
CA TYR A 13 -7.94 -17.81 -8.46
C TYR A 13 -9.40 -17.34 -8.55
N GLY A 14 -9.68 -16.34 -9.40
CA GLY A 14 -11.04 -15.81 -9.58
C GLY A 14 -12.00 -16.79 -10.28
N LEU A 15 -11.49 -17.68 -11.14
CA LEU A 15 -12.30 -18.76 -11.72
C LEU A 15 -12.70 -19.80 -10.67
N ASN A 16 -11.89 -19.97 -9.62
CA ASN A 16 -12.13 -20.87 -8.50
C ASN A 16 -12.58 -22.27 -8.94
N LYS A 17 -11.87 -22.83 -9.92
CA LYS A 17 -12.04 -24.20 -10.41
C LYS A 17 -11.00 -25.17 -9.84
N ARG A 18 -9.88 -24.62 -9.38
CA ARG A 18 -8.72 -25.33 -8.84
C ARG A 18 -8.50 -24.90 -7.39
N GLY A 19 -7.83 -25.76 -6.62
CA GLY A 19 -7.49 -25.43 -5.24
C GLY A 19 -6.41 -24.36 -5.15
N PRO A 20 -6.37 -23.54 -4.08
CA PRO A 20 -5.34 -22.52 -3.90
C PRO A 20 -3.92 -23.07 -3.97
N LEU A 21 -3.68 -24.25 -3.38
CA LEU A 21 -2.37 -24.89 -3.40
C LEU A 21 -1.93 -25.30 -4.81
N GLU A 22 -2.86 -25.74 -5.66
CA GLU A 22 -2.55 -26.06 -7.07
C GLU A 22 -2.15 -24.81 -7.85
N ILE A 23 -2.88 -23.72 -7.62
CA ILE A 23 -2.64 -22.42 -8.26
C ILE A 23 -1.29 -21.85 -7.79
N ILE A 24 -0.96 -21.99 -6.50
CA ILE A 24 0.33 -21.58 -5.94
C ILE A 24 1.47 -22.48 -6.45
N ALA A 25 1.28 -23.80 -6.54
CA ALA A 25 2.28 -24.73 -7.06
C ALA A 25 2.63 -24.45 -8.52
N GLU A 26 1.63 -24.17 -9.36
CA GLU A 26 1.84 -23.70 -10.73
C GLU A 26 2.64 -22.39 -10.74
N ARG A 27 2.25 -21.44 -9.87
CA ARG A 27 2.91 -20.14 -9.79
C ARG A 27 4.36 -20.23 -9.38
N GLU A 28 4.68 -21.08 -8.42
CA GLU A 28 6.05 -21.31 -7.94
C GLU A 28 6.87 -22.10 -8.96
N SER A 29 6.25 -23.03 -9.71
CA SER A 29 6.90 -23.72 -10.84
C SER A 29 7.33 -22.71 -11.91
N ILE A 30 6.44 -21.78 -12.28
CA ILE A 30 6.77 -20.69 -13.22
C ILE A 30 7.85 -19.77 -12.63
N TYR A 31 7.81 -19.51 -11.31
CA TYR A 31 8.80 -18.67 -10.65
C TYR A 31 10.22 -19.27 -10.72
N ARG A 32 10.35 -20.60 -10.58
CA ARG A 32 11.62 -21.30 -10.74
C ARG A 32 12.14 -21.22 -12.17
N LEU A 33 11.26 -21.32 -13.16
CA LEU A 33 11.63 -21.15 -14.56
C LEU A 33 12.21 -19.76 -14.83
N LEU A 34 11.64 -18.70 -14.24
CA LEU A 34 12.12 -17.32 -14.42
C LEU A 34 13.60 -17.12 -14.11
N ALA A 35 14.15 -17.84 -13.13
CA ALA A 35 15.58 -17.76 -12.79
C ALA A 35 16.49 -18.33 -13.89
N GLN A 36 15.94 -19.12 -14.80
CA GLN A 36 16.64 -19.83 -15.87
C GLN A 36 16.19 -19.38 -17.27
N VAL A 37 15.36 -18.32 -17.37
CA VAL A 37 14.86 -17.84 -18.67
C VAL A 37 16.01 -17.24 -19.47
N THR A 38 16.34 -17.90 -20.57
CA THR A 38 17.16 -17.37 -21.66
C THR A 38 16.28 -17.04 -22.87
N LYS A 39 16.81 -16.29 -23.84
CA LYS A 39 16.10 -16.03 -25.11
C LYS A 39 15.71 -17.33 -25.84
N ASP A 40 16.45 -18.41 -25.61
CA ASP A 40 16.24 -19.71 -26.25
C ASP A 40 15.11 -20.53 -25.61
N ASN A 41 14.79 -20.28 -24.33
CA ASN A 41 13.74 -20.99 -23.58
C ASN A 41 12.36 -20.30 -23.69
N MET A 42 12.29 -19.20 -24.42
CA MET A 42 11.07 -18.43 -24.68
C MET A 42 10.53 -18.69 -26.08
N ASN A 43 9.21 -18.61 -26.22
CA ASN A 43 8.56 -18.81 -27.51
C ASN A 43 8.89 -17.63 -28.46
N LYS A 44 9.33 -17.94 -29.69
CA LYS A 44 9.75 -16.91 -30.66
C LYS A 44 8.58 -16.05 -31.16
N ALA A 45 7.33 -16.53 -31.05
CA ALA A 45 6.14 -15.83 -31.50
C ALA A 45 5.63 -14.79 -30.47
N ILE A 46 6.40 -13.73 -30.24
CA ILE A 46 6.09 -12.68 -29.25
C ILE A 46 4.71 -12.05 -29.50
N ASN A 47 4.30 -11.92 -30.76
CA ASN A 47 2.99 -11.39 -31.15
C ASN A 47 1.79 -12.25 -30.69
N LYS A 48 2.02 -13.48 -30.24
CA LYS A 48 0.99 -14.39 -29.71
C LYS A 48 1.00 -14.49 -28.18
N TYR A 49 1.83 -13.69 -27.50
CA TYR A 49 1.93 -13.74 -26.05
C TYR A 49 0.63 -13.29 -25.39
N THR A 50 0.20 -14.06 -24.40
CA THR A 50 -0.95 -13.72 -23.55
C THR A 50 -0.56 -13.90 -22.08
N ILE A 51 -1.53 -13.69 -21.18
CA ILE A 51 -1.35 -14.02 -19.76
C ILE A 51 -1.09 -15.53 -19.56
N ASP A 52 -1.57 -16.40 -20.45
CA ASP A 52 -1.31 -17.84 -20.38
C ASP A 52 0.20 -18.13 -20.53
N PRO A 53 0.85 -18.71 -19.51
CA PRO A 53 2.29 -19.00 -19.52
C PRO A 53 2.71 -19.93 -20.67
N LYS A 54 1.83 -20.82 -21.16
CA LYS A 54 2.12 -21.73 -22.28
C LYS A 54 2.35 -21.01 -23.60
N THR A 55 1.83 -19.79 -23.73
CA THR A 55 2.07 -18.96 -24.92
C THR A 55 3.47 -18.34 -24.93
N ARG A 56 4.19 -18.37 -23.80
CA ARG A 56 5.44 -17.66 -23.56
C ARG A 56 6.62 -18.59 -23.28
N TYR A 57 6.42 -19.61 -22.45
CA TYR A 57 7.47 -20.56 -22.06
C TYR A 57 7.35 -21.84 -22.91
N VAL A 58 8.44 -22.27 -23.55
CA VAL A 58 8.43 -23.42 -24.49
C VAL A 58 8.32 -24.76 -23.74
N SER A 59 8.98 -24.88 -22.58
CA SER A 59 8.86 -26.04 -21.69
C SER A 59 8.27 -25.59 -20.35
N LEU A 60 6.94 -25.59 -20.26
CA LEU A 60 6.24 -25.30 -19.01
C LEU A 60 6.02 -26.62 -18.27
N GLU A 61 6.98 -27.00 -17.43
CA GLU A 61 6.85 -28.14 -16.52
C GLU A 61 6.43 -27.67 -15.13
N SER A 62 5.37 -28.28 -14.59
CA SER A 62 4.95 -28.07 -13.20
C SER A 62 5.85 -28.87 -12.27
N SER A 63 7.01 -28.30 -11.96
CA SER A 63 8.03 -28.94 -11.11
C SER A 63 7.61 -29.12 -9.64
N LEU A 64 6.55 -28.45 -9.21
CA LEU A 64 6.03 -28.49 -7.85
C LEU A 64 4.64 -29.08 -7.80
N GLN A 65 4.39 -29.88 -6.76
CA GLN A 65 3.08 -30.38 -6.40
C GLN A 65 2.44 -29.47 -5.32
N PRO A 66 1.11 -29.52 -5.14
CA PRO A 66 0.40 -28.75 -4.11
C PRO A 66 0.97 -28.95 -2.69
N GLU A 67 1.45 -30.15 -2.39
CA GLU A 67 2.06 -30.52 -1.11
C GLU A 67 3.37 -29.75 -0.84
N ASP A 68 4.12 -29.44 -1.90
CA ASP A 68 5.42 -28.77 -1.82
C ASP A 68 5.30 -27.28 -1.49
N VAL A 69 4.09 -26.71 -1.49
CA VAL A 69 3.85 -25.27 -1.30
C VAL A 69 2.99 -24.95 -0.07
N VAL A 70 2.67 -25.97 0.74
CA VAL A 70 1.85 -25.79 1.95
C VAL A 70 2.46 -24.77 2.91
N GLN A 71 3.79 -24.75 3.06
CA GLN A 71 4.47 -23.79 3.94
C GLN A 71 4.36 -22.32 3.50
N ILE A 72 3.97 -22.06 2.25
CA ILE A 72 3.81 -20.69 1.72
C ILE A 72 2.45 -20.11 2.14
N VAL A 73 1.48 -20.98 2.45
CA VAL A 73 0.14 -20.57 2.85
C VAL A 73 0.09 -20.34 4.36
N SER A 74 -0.16 -19.08 4.75
CA SER A 74 -0.50 -18.75 6.14
C SER A 74 -1.97 -19.05 6.36
N SER A 75 -2.25 -20.07 7.16
CA SER A 75 -3.60 -20.48 7.58
C SER A 75 -3.53 -20.92 9.04
N ASP A 76 -4.64 -20.80 9.77
CA ASP A 76 -4.76 -21.32 11.14
C ASP A 76 -4.56 -22.85 11.19
N ASN A 77 -4.77 -23.53 10.05
CA ASN A 77 -4.44 -24.93 9.89
C ASN A 77 -3.93 -25.26 8.46
N PRO A 78 -2.64 -25.05 8.18
CA PRO A 78 -2.09 -25.22 6.82
C PRO A 78 -2.06 -26.70 6.40
N ARG A 79 -1.99 -27.63 7.36
CA ARG A 79 -2.03 -29.09 7.08
C ARG A 79 -3.41 -29.62 6.70
N LEU A 80 -4.46 -28.84 6.93
CA LEU A 80 -5.84 -29.17 6.53
C LEU A 80 -6.31 -28.36 5.31
N ALA A 81 -5.41 -27.64 4.64
CA ALA A 81 -5.75 -26.94 3.41
C ALA A 81 -6.23 -27.96 2.36
N PRO A 82 -7.46 -27.82 1.83
CA PRO A 82 -7.98 -28.78 0.86
C PRO A 82 -7.11 -28.82 -0.40
N ILE A 83 -6.53 -29.97 -0.70
CA ILE A 83 -5.79 -30.22 -1.94
C ILE A 83 -6.81 -30.60 -3.02
N GLY A 84 -6.71 -29.97 -4.19
CA GLY A 84 -7.59 -30.25 -5.32
C GLY A 84 -9.04 -29.76 -5.18
N GLN A 85 -9.36 -29.03 -4.12
CA GLN A 85 -10.72 -28.48 -3.93
C GLN A 85 -10.70 -26.95 -4.06
N PRO A 86 -11.59 -26.37 -4.88
CA PRO A 86 -11.82 -24.94 -4.90
C PRO A 86 -12.16 -24.38 -3.52
N LEU A 87 -11.87 -23.10 -3.32
CA LEU A 87 -12.31 -22.43 -2.10
C LEU A 87 -13.83 -22.30 -2.11
N ILE A 88 -14.43 -22.43 -0.92
CA ILE A 88 -15.80 -21.99 -0.71
C ILE A 88 -15.77 -20.46 -0.62
N MET A 89 -15.81 -19.79 -1.78
CA MET A 89 -15.79 -18.32 -1.87
C MET A 89 -17.05 -17.69 -1.27
N ASN A 90 -18.16 -18.44 -1.25
CA ASN A 90 -19.42 -18.05 -0.63
C ASN A 90 -19.58 -18.81 0.68
N ASN A 91 -18.86 -18.39 1.72
CA ASN A 91 -19.17 -18.88 3.04
C ASN A 91 -20.57 -18.37 3.41
N SER A 92 -21.52 -19.27 3.61
CA SER A 92 -22.85 -18.98 4.20
C SER A 92 -22.71 -18.35 5.61
N ARG A 93 -21.50 -18.41 6.19
CA ARG A 93 -21.04 -17.62 7.34
C ARG A 93 -20.33 -16.33 6.90
N SER A 94 -20.87 -15.65 5.89
CA SER A 94 -20.45 -14.31 5.54
C SER A 94 -20.50 -13.42 6.79
N VAL A 95 -19.65 -12.40 6.85
CA VAL A 95 -19.72 -11.32 7.86
C VAL A 95 -21.18 -10.80 8.03
N HIS A 96 -22.01 -10.98 7.00
CA HIS A 96 -23.42 -10.61 6.99
C HIS A 96 -24.37 -11.52 7.79
N THR A 97 -24.01 -12.77 8.14
CA THR A 97 -24.88 -13.70 8.89
C THR A 97 -24.54 -13.80 10.37
N ASN A 98 -23.30 -13.53 10.77
CA ASN A 98 -22.94 -13.42 12.18
C ASN A 98 -23.25 -12.00 12.70
N PRO A 99 -24.14 -11.83 13.71
CA PRO A 99 -24.54 -10.51 14.22
C PRO A 99 -23.39 -9.67 14.75
N ASP A 100 -22.42 -10.28 15.45
CA ASP A 100 -21.27 -9.58 16.04
C ASP A 100 -20.31 -9.10 14.96
N LEU A 101 -20.04 -9.94 13.96
CA LEU A 101 -19.22 -9.55 12.81
C LEU A 101 -19.91 -8.47 11.96
N LYS A 102 -21.24 -8.54 11.80
CA LYS A 102 -22.02 -7.49 11.13
C LYS A 102 -21.90 -6.17 11.89
N LYS A 103 -22.09 -6.19 13.21
CA LYS A 103 -21.94 -5.00 14.07
C LYS A 103 -20.54 -4.41 13.97
N TYR A 104 -19.50 -5.24 14.06
CA TYR A 104 -18.11 -4.81 13.90
C TYR A 104 -17.84 -4.23 12.51
N SER A 105 -18.34 -4.85 11.45
CA SER A 105 -18.21 -4.36 10.07
C SER A 105 -18.87 -2.99 9.88
N THR A 106 -20.07 -2.80 10.43
CA THR A 106 -20.79 -1.51 10.43
C THR A 106 -20.00 -0.46 11.20
N TRP A 107 -19.54 -0.78 12.41
CA TRP A 107 -18.73 0.13 13.21
C TRP A 107 -17.43 0.52 12.48
N LYS A 108 -16.72 -0.46 11.91
CA LYS A 108 -15.47 -0.22 11.17
C LYS A 108 -15.69 0.67 9.96
N PHE A 109 -16.78 0.47 9.24
CA PHE A 109 -17.18 1.34 8.13
C PHE A 109 -17.43 2.77 8.62
N CYS A 110 -18.23 2.96 9.68
CA CYS A 110 -18.49 4.28 10.25
C CYS A 110 -17.20 4.96 10.75
N TYR A 111 -16.34 4.21 11.44
CA TYR A 111 -15.04 4.69 11.92
C TYR A 111 -14.21 5.25 10.76
N GLN A 112 -14.01 4.47 9.69
CA GLN A 112 -13.27 4.90 8.50
C GLN A 112 -13.95 6.07 7.77
N ALA A 113 -15.27 6.06 7.70
CA ALA A 113 -16.04 7.14 7.09
C ALA A 113 -15.84 8.46 7.84
N LEU A 114 -15.79 8.43 9.17
CA LEU A 114 -15.76 9.61 10.02
C LEU A 114 -14.35 10.09 10.39
N LEU A 115 -13.29 9.38 10.00
CA LEU A 115 -11.90 9.78 10.24
C LEU A 115 -11.60 11.26 9.89
N PRO A 116 -12.04 11.81 8.73
CA PRO A 116 -11.76 13.20 8.37
C PRO A 116 -12.42 14.24 9.29
N TYR A 117 -13.50 13.86 9.99
CA TYR A 117 -14.27 14.75 10.87
C TYR A 117 -13.67 14.88 12.27
N LYS A 118 -12.55 14.18 12.56
CA LYS A 118 -11.83 14.22 13.85
C LYS A 118 -12.72 13.90 15.06
N LEU A 119 -13.76 13.08 14.86
CA LEU A 119 -14.65 12.61 15.91
C LEU A 119 -14.02 11.43 16.66
N LYS A 120 -14.24 11.34 17.98
CA LYS A 120 -13.81 10.20 18.80
C LYS A 120 -14.84 9.07 18.70
N MET A 121 -14.59 8.15 17.77
CA MET A 121 -15.44 6.97 17.56
C MET A 121 -14.90 5.78 18.34
N SER A 122 -15.54 5.45 19.47
CA SER A 122 -15.17 4.31 20.35
C SER A 122 -16.14 3.14 20.31
N ASP A 123 -17.40 3.38 19.93
CA ASP A 123 -18.50 2.44 20.12
C ASP A 123 -19.66 2.70 19.15
N MET A 124 -20.77 2.00 19.35
CA MET A 124 -22.04 2.17 18.61
C MET A 124 -23.15 2.75 19.50
N ASP A 125 -22.78 3.51 20.54
CA ASP A 125 -23.73 4.06 21.52
C ASP A 125 -23.40 5.50 21.91
N LEU A 126 -22.49 5.72 22.87
CA LEU A 126 -22.21 7.02 23.47
C LEU A 126 -21.71 8.05 22.45
N CYS A 127 -20.81 7.65 21.54
CA CYS A 127 -20.24 8.55 20.54
C CYS A 127 -21.26 9.03 19.47
N TRP A 128 -22.49 8.50 19.49
CA TRP A 128 -23.58 8.86 18.58
C TRP A 128 -24.64 9.76 19.22
N ASN A 129 -24.59 10.00 20.54
CA ASN A 129 -25.60 10.78 21.26
C ASN A 129 -25.66 12.24 20.84
N ASP A 130 -24.51 12.80 20.44
CA ASP A 130 -24.35 14.22 20.11
C ASP A 130 -24.82 14.58 18.68
N GLY A 131 -25.23 13.59 17.89
CA GLY A 131 -25.73 13.77 16.52
C GLY A 131 -24.65 14.10 15.47
N ARG A 132 -23.47 14.57 15.88
CA ARG A 132 -22.36 14.90 14.96
C ARG A 132 -21.88 13.69 14.14
N ALA A 133 -21.81 12.51 14.75
CA ALA A 133 -21.43 11.29 14.03
C ALA A 133 -22.44 10.91 12.94
N LEU A 134 -23.75 11.03 13.22
CA LEU A 134 -24.79 10.79 12.22
C LEU A 134 -24.74 11.85 11.11
N ALA A 135 -24.65 13.12 11.48
CA ALA A 135 -24.53 14.23 10.53
C ALA A 135 -23.32 14.07 9.61
N GLY A 136 -22.16 13.68 10.16
CA GLY A 136 -20.95 13.46 9.39
C GLY A 136 -21.08 12.28 8.41
N LEU A 137 -21.80 11.23 8.81
CA LEU A 137 -22.06 10.08 7.94
C LEU A 137 -22.96 10.47 6.76
N LEU A 138 -24.02 11.25 7.02
CA LEU A 138 -24.90 11.75 5.98
C LEU A 138 -24.17 12.73 5.07
N ALA A 139 -23.54 13.77 5.60
CA ALA A 139 -22.87 14.78 4.80
C ALA A 139 -21.75 14.21 3.92
N LYS A 140 -21.08 13.13 4.35
CA LYS A 140 -20.04 12.47 3.55
C LYS A 140 -20.58 11.75 2.31
N PHE A 141 -21.72 11.06 2.44
CA PHE A 141 -22.24 10.19 1.38
C PHE A 141 -23.48 10.77 0.67
N ARG A 142 -24.10 11.77 1.28
CA ARG A 142 -25.31 12.47 0.86
C ARG A 142 -25.17 13.98 1.20
N PRO A 143 -24.16 14.69 0.69
CA PRO A 143 -24.01 16.12 0.98
C PRO A 143 -25.23 16.96 0.54
N GLU A 144 -26.05 16.44 -0.39
CA GLU A 144 -27.26 17.10 -0.87
C GLU A 144 -28.42 17.12 0.14
N ILE A 145 -28.42 16.26 1.16
CA ILE A 145 -29.54 16.16 2.12
C ILE A 145 -29.27 16.92 3.42
N LEU A 146 -27.99 17.16 3.75
CA LEU A 146 -27.60 17.74 5.04
C LEU A 146 -26.22 18.41 4.94
N ASP A 147 -26.18 19.71 5.25
CA ASP A 147 -24.92 20.43 5.44
C ASP A 147 -24.38 20.19 6.85
N TYR A 148 -23.20 19.58 6.94
CA TYR A 148 -22.55 19.25 8.21
C TYR A 148 -22.26 20.49 9.07
N PHE A 149 -21.83 21.59 8.45
CA PHE A 149 -21.42 22.79 9.18
C PHE A 149 -22.62 23.46 9.86
N SER A 150 -23.76 23.49 9.19
CA SER A 150 -25.01 23.94 9.80
C SER A 150 -25.35 23.15 11.07
N VAL A 151 -25.23 21.82 11.04
CA VAL A 151 -25.61 20.96 12.19
C VAL A 151 -24.64 21.11 13.37
N ILE A 152 -23.33 21.18 13.14
CA ILE A 152 -22.38 21.32 14.25
C ILE A 152 -22.43 22.70 14.93
N SER A 153 -22.97 23.70 14.23
CA SER A 153 -23.13 25.07 14.76
C SER A 153 -24.32 25.22 15.71
N MET A 154 -25.25 24.25 15.70
CA MET A 154 -26.38 24.23 16.63
C MET A 154 -25.87 23.88 18.03
N ASP A 155 -26.41 24.51 19.08
CA ASP A 155 -26.01 24.24 20.46
C ASP A 155 -26.76 23.04 21.07
N ALA A 156 -28.07 22.95 20.84
CA ALA A 156 -28.91 21.89 21.39
C ALA A 156 -28.68 20.54 20.70
N ILE A 157 -28.43 19.50 21.50
CA ILE A 157 -28.29 18.11 21.01
C ILE A 157 -29.57 17.65 20.32
N GLU A 158 -30.72 17.97 20.91
CA GLU A 158 -32.04 17.58 20.39
C GLU A 158 -32.26 18.13 18.98
N ASP A 159 -31.93 19.39 18.73
CA ASP A 159 -32.09 20.00 17.41
C ASP A 159 -31.17 19.34 16.37
N ARG A 160 -29.92 19.03 16.73
CA ARG A 160 -28.98 18.30 15.85
C ARG A 160 -29.55 16.95 15.45
N ILE A 161 -30.04 16.19 16.43
CA ILE A 161 -30.64 14.87 16.20
C ILE A 161 -31.90 14.99 15.35
N LYS A 162 -32.77 15.95 15.65
CA LYS A 162 -34.02 16.18 14.93
C LYS A 162 -33.78 16.44 13.44
N VAL A 163 -32.88 17.36 13.11
CA VAL A 163 -32.54 17.69 11.72
C VAL A 163 -32.00 16.46 10.98
N VAL A 164 -31.11 15.70 11.62
CA VAL A 164 -30.54 14.47 11.05
C VAL A 164 -31.62 13.40 10.81
N LEU A 165 -32.44 13.10 11.82
CA LEU A 165 -33.48 12.06 11.71
C LEU A 165 -34.53 12.41 10.66
N SER A 166 -34.99 13.67 10.63
CA SER A 166 -35.94 14.15 9.62
C SER A 166 -35.36 14.07 8.20
N ALA A 167 -34.08 14.41 8.01
CA ALA A 167 -33.43 14.28 6.70
C ALA A 167 -33.33 12.81 6.25
N VAL A 168 -33.00 11.89 7.16
CA VAL A 168 -32.92 10.45 6.84
C VAL A 168 -34.30 9.90 6.46
N GLU A 169 -35.33 10.25 7.22
CA GLU A 169 -36.69 9.80 6.97
C GLU A 169 -37.21 10.32 5.62
N GLN A 170 -37.04 11.62 5.36
CA GLN A 170 -37.50 12.26 4.13
C GLN A 170 -36.77 11.77 2.87
N TYR A 171 -35.45 11.59 2.91
CA TYR A 171 -34.64 11.35 1.71
C TYR A 171 -34.09 9.93 1.55
N MET A 172 -34.13 9.12 2.60
CA MET A 172 -33.68 7.72 2.58
C MET A 172 -34.78 6.73 2.94
N GLY A 173 -35.96 7.20 3.41
CA GLY A 173 -37.11 6.36 3.71
C GLY A 173 -36.89 5.44 4.92
N ILE A 174 -35.94 5.76 5.79
CA ILE A 174 -35.67 4.99 7.01
C ILE A 174 -36.36 5.71 8.18
N SER A 175 -37.40 5.08 8.72
CA SER A 175 -38.16 5.61 9.86
C SER A 175 -37.25 5.85 11.07
N ALA A 176 -37.43 6.99 11.73
CA ALA A 176 -36.75 7.28 12.99
C ALA A 176 -37.17 6.24 14.06
N PRO A 177 -36.24 5.73 14.88
CA PRO A 177 -36.55 4.72 15.89
C PRO A 177 -37.21 5.31 17.15
N CYS A 178 -37.13 6.62 17.35
CA CYS A 178 -37.65 7.35 18.50
C CYS A 178 -37.76 8.85 18.19
N ALA A 179 -38.33 9.63 19.12
CA ALA A 179 -38.26 11.08 19.06
C ALA A 179 -36.83 11.59 19.30
N ALA A 180 -36.52 12.80 18.82
CA ALA A 180 -35.17 13.38 18.94
C ALA A 180 -34.72 13.55 20.41
N SER A 181 -35.65 13.92 21.30
CA SER A 181 -35.41 14.05 22.74
C SER A 181 -35.05 12.72 23.42
N GLU A 182 -35.56 11.61 22.89
CA GLU A 182 -35.38 10.26 23.46
C GLU A 182 -34.11 9.58 22.96
N TRP A 183 -33.51 10.07 21.86
CA TRP A 183 -32.35 9.46 21.19
C TRP A 183 -31.19 9.14 22.13
N VAL A 184 -30.87 10.04 23.06
CA VAL A 184 -29.76 9.83 24.00
C VAL A 184 -30.03 8.62 24.90
N GLY A 185 -31.29 8.42 25.29
CA GLY A 185 -31.74 7.36 26.19
C GLY A 185 -32.06 6.03 25.53
N ILE A 186 -32.10 5.94 24.19
CA ILE A 186 -32.37 4.66 23.54
C ILE A 186 -31.18 3.70 23.70
N GLY A 187 -31.47 2.41 23.83
CA GLY A 187 -30.44 1.39 24.01
C GLY A 187 -29.50 1.24 22.80
N ALA A 188 -28.25 0.88 23.07
CA ALA A 188 -27.19 0.67 22.07
C ALA A 188 -27.59 -0.28 20.92
N ALA A 189 -28.43 -1.28 21.19
CA ALA A 189 -28.92 -2.22 20.18
C ALA A 189 -29.80 -1.53 19.12
N VAL A 190 -30.68 -0.61 19.55
CA VAL A 190 -31.57 0.15 18.67
C VAL A 190 -30.75 1.11 17.81
N LYS A 191 -29.79 1.85 18.40
CA LYS A 191 -28.84 2.70 17.67
C LYS A 191 -28.06 1.90 16.63
N SER A 192 -27.49 0.77 17.04
CA SER A 192 -26.71 -0.12 16.15
C SER A 192 -27.54 -0.61 14.97
N SER A 193 -28.81 -0.98 15.20
CA SER A 193 -29.74 -1.42 14.16
C SER A 193 -30.05 -0.29 13.17
N TYR A 194 -30.40 0.89 13.67
CA TYR A 194 -30.71 2.07 12.85
C TYR A 194 -29.50 2.53 12.01
N ILE A 195 -28.32 2.64 12.62
CA ILE A 195 -27.07 2.98 11.92
C ILE A 195 -26.73 1.89 10.90
N GLY A 196 -26.99 0.62 11.21
CA GLY A 196 -26.85 -0.49 10.27
C GLY A 196 -27.72 -0.32 9.03
N ALA A 197 -29.01 -0.01 9.21
CA ALA A 197 -29.94 0.28 8.10
C ALA A 197 -29.48 1.48 7.27
N LEU A 198 -28.99 2.54 7.93
CA LEU A 198 -28.44 3.71 7.26
C LEU A 198 -27.21 3.36 6.40
N VAL A 199 -26.27 2.57 6.95
CA VAL A 199 -25.08 2.11 6.23
C VAL A 199 -25.45 1.20 5.07
N ASP A 200 -26.43 0.31 5.24
CA ASP A 200 -26.90 -0.56 4.16
C ASP A 200 -27.51 0.27 3.02
N ALA A 201 -28.31 1.30 3.33
CA ALA A 201 -28.84 2.23 2.32
C ALA A 201 -27.73 3.02 1.59
N ILE A 202 -26.69 3.46 2.30
CA ILE A 202 -25.50 4.11 1.72
C ILE A 202 -24.77 3.15 0.77
N ARG A 203 -24.58 1.89 1.17
CA ARG A 203 -23.88 0.88 0.38
C ARG A 203 -24.61 0.52 -0.89
N VAL A 204 -25.94 0.40 -0.85
CA VAL A 204 -26.75 0.07 -2.04
C VAL A 204 -26.64 1.15 -3.11
N ARG A 205 -26.65 2.44 -2.75
CA ARG A 205 -26.50 3.55 -3.72
C ARG A 205 -25.08 3.65 -4.30
N ASN A 206 -24.07 3.32 -3.50
CA ASN A 206 -22.67 3.35 -3.92
C ASN A 206 -22.25 2.11 -4.74
N GLN A 207 -23.12 1.11 -4.91
CA GLN A 207 -22.88 0.08 -5.91
C GLN A 207 -23.02 0.72 -7.29
N PRO A 208 -22.04 0.56 -8.20
CA PRO A 208 -22.25 0.95 -9.59
C PRO A 208 -23.48 0.20 -10.06
N ALA A 209 -24.51 0.93 -10.48
CA ALA A 209 -25.76 0.37 -10.97
C ALA A 209 -25.41 -0.80 -11.90
N GLY A 210 -25.76 -2.02 -11.49
CA GLY A 210 -25.63 -3.19 -12.35
C GLY A 210 -26.28 -2.82 -13.68
N LYS A 211 -25.53 -2.96 -14.78
CA LYS A 211 -25.93 -2.51 -16.13
C LYS A 211 -27.44 -2.66 -16.30
N PRO A 212 -28.18 -1.58 -16.57
CA PRO A 212 -29.60 -1.73 -16.85
C PRO A 212 -29.72 -2.64 -18.07
N LYS A 213 -30.60 -3.64 -18.00
CA LYS A 213 -30.99 -4.42 -19.19
C LYS A 213 -31.50 -3.40 -20.21
N CYS A 214 -30.75 -3.26 -21.30
CA CYS A 214 -31.02 -2.37 -22.40
C CYS A 214 -32.46 -2.59 -22.89
N LYS A 215 -33.33 -1.62 -22.66
CA LYS A 215 -34.44 -1.35 -23.56
C LYS A 215 -33.98 -0.20 -24.43
N THR A 216 -33.85 -0.49 -25.72
CA THR A 216 -33.58 0.43 -26.81
C THR A 216 -34.56 1.59 -26.77
N LEU A 217 -34.06 2.77 -26.42
CA LEU A 217 -34.59 4.05 -26.88
C LEU A 217 -33.38 4.95 -27.14
N GLU A 218 -33.26 5.35 -28.40
CA GLU A 218 -32.28 6.29 -28.90
C GLU A 218 -32.54 7.66 -28.28
N ASP A 219 -31.56 8.18 -27.53
CA ASP A 219 -31.45 9.60 -27.22
C ASP A 219 -29.96 9.95 -27.09
N ASP A 220 -29.45 10.64 -28.12
CA ASP A 220 -28.06 11.04 -28.30
C ASP A 220 -27.68 12.22 -27.39
N SER A 221 -27.67 12.00 -26.08
CA SER A 221 -27.02 12.92 -25.14
C SER A 221 -25.86 12.23 -24.40
N LEU A 222 -24.72 12.14 -25.08
CA LEU A 222 -23.42 11.90 -24.45
C LEU A 222 -23.23 12.96 -23.35
N HIS A 223 -23.27 12.53 -22.09
CA HIS A 223 -22.83 13.36 -20.97
C HIS A 223 -21.33 13.63 -21.10
N TYR A 224 -20.98 14.72 -21.79
CA TYR A 224 -19.65 15.31 -21.74
C TYR A 224 -19.45 15.89 -20.34
N THR A 225 -18.65 15.23 -19.51
CA THR A 225 -18.12 15.86 -18.31
C THR A 225 -17.12 16.92 -18.76
N LYS A 226 -17.54 18.20 -18.74
CA LYS A 226 -16.59 19.30 -18.93
C LYS A 226 -15.51 19.16 -17.86
N ARG A 227 -14.25 19.02 -18.29
CA ARG A 227 -13.10 19.16 -17.39
C ARG A 227 -13.21 20.54 -16.70
N PRO A 228 -12.94 20.65 -15.39
CA PRO A 228 -12.89 21.94 -14.73
C PRO A 228 -11.94 22.86 -15.50
N GLN A 229 -12.29 24.14 -15.68
CA GLN A 229 -11.30 25.09 -16.17
C GLN A 229 -10.17 25.17 -15.14
N VAL A 230 -8.99 24.74 -15.55
CA VAL A 230 -7.79 24.84 -14.75
C VAL A 230 -7.30 26.28 -14.89
N ASP A 231 -7.59 27.11 -13.88
CA ASP A 231 -6.90 28.39 -13.74
C ASP A 231 -5.39 28.13 -13.69
N ARG A 232 -4.64 28.94 -14.46
CA ARG A 232 -3.22 28.81 -14.79
C ARG A 232 -2.42 27.96 -13.79
N LEU A 233 -1.93 26.80 -14.26
CA LEU A 233 -1.05 25.91 -13.51
C LEU A 233 0.18 26.68 -12.99
N ASP A 234 0.54 26.43 -11.73
CA ASP A 234 1.74 26.98 -11.11
C ASP A 234 3.00 26.60 -11.92
N PRO A 235 3.74 27.59 -12.46
CA PRO A 235 4.86 27.32 -13.37
C PRO A 235 6.00 26.51 -12.73
N GLU A 236 6.19 26.58 -11.41
CA GLU A 236 7.22 25.76 -10.75
C GLU A 236 6.83 24.28 -10.70
N LEU A 237 5.56 23.99 -10.46
CA LEU A 237 5.04 22.62 -10.45
C LEU A 237 5.06 21.99 -11.84
N VAL A 238 4.73 22.78 -12.88
CA VAL A 238 4.83 22.34 -14.27
C VAL A 238 6.28 22.00 -14.61
N GLN A 239 7.22 22.89 -14.31
CA GLN A 239 8.65 22.64 -14.58
C GLN A 239 9.19 21.42 -13.83
N LYS A 240 8.71 21.19 -12.60
CA LYS A 240 9.10 20.02 -11.80
C LYS A 240 8.55 18.73 -12.37
N VAL A 241 7.31 18.72 -12.85
CA VAL A 241 6.69 17.58 -13.51
C VAL A 241 7.36 17.31 -14.86
N GLU A 242 7.69 18.35 -15.63
CA GLU A 242 8.46 18.22 -16.86
C GLU A 242 9.81 17.55 -16.57
N LYS A 243 10.58 18.03 -15.60
CA LYS A 243 11.85 17.40 -15.20
C LYS A 243 11.71 15.93 -14.75
N MET A 244 10.55 15.53 -14.22
CA MET A 244 10.25 14.13 -13.90
C MET A 244 9.96 13.31 -15.17
N VAL A 245 9.18 13.85 -16.10
CA VAL A 245 8.81 13.18 -17.35
C VAL A 245 10.02 13.03 -18.29
N THR A 246 10.89 14.05 -18.37
CA THR A 246 12.12 14.01 -19.18
C THR A 246 13.24 13.18 -18.53
N GLY A 247 13.08 12.79 -17.26
CA GLY A 247 14.07 12.00 -16.51
C GLY A 247 15.30 12.79 -16.03
N ASP A 248 15.29 14.12 -16.18
CA ASP A 248 16.42 14.98 -15.83
C ASP A 248 16.59 15.12 -14.30
N LEU A 249 15.50 15.00 -13.54
CA LEU A 249 15.56 15.00 -12.07
C LEU A 249 16.41 13.84 -11.53
N LEU A 250 16.31 12.66 -12.14
CA LEU A 250 17.09 11.48 -11.75
C LEU A 250 18.57 11.65 -12.10
N LYS A 251 18.88 12.29 -13.24
CA LYS A 251 20.26 12.61 -13.63
C LYS A 251 20.89 13.63 -12.67
N GLU A 252 20.14 14.66 -12.28
CA GLU A 252 20.61 15.70 -11.35
C GLU A 252 20.87 15.10 -9.95
N GLN A 253 19.97 14.23 -9.47
CA GLN A 253 20.15 13.50 -8.21
C GLN A 253 21.34 12.54 -8.26
N ALA A 254 21.52 11.82 -9.38
CA ALA A 254 22.67 10.92 -9.56
C ALA A 254 23.99 11.69 -9.60
N LEU A 255 24.04 12.85 -10.28
CA LEU A 255 25.20 13.72 -10.33
C LEU A 255 25.54 14.31 -8.95
N HIS A 256 24.53 14.71 -8.18
CA HIS A 256 24.71 15.19 -6.82
C HIS A 256 25.30 14.11 -5.91
N LEU A 257 24.76 12.89 -5.96
CA LEU A 257 25.29 11.73 -5.24
C LEU A 257 26.72 11.39 -5.64
N GLN A 258 27.06 11.53 -6.92
CA GLN A 258 28.40 11.27 -7.42
C GLN A 258 29.39 12.35 -6.95
N ASN A 259 29.02 13.62 -7.00
CA ASN A 259 29.81 14.72 -6.46
C ASN A 259 30.00 14.64 -4.94
N GLU A 260 28.99 14.17 -4.19
CA GLU A 260 29.13 13.93 -2.75
C GLU A 260 30.09 12.78 -2.45
N LYS A 261 30.04 11.69 -3.21
CA LYS A 261 31.00 10.58 -3.11
C LYS A 261 32.42 11.06 -3.40
N ASP A 262 32.62 11.82 -4.47
CA ASP A 262 33.94 12.34 -4.86
C ASP A 262 34.52 13.33 -3.83
N ARG A 263 33.66 14.03 -3.06
CA ARG A 263 34.09 14.88 -1.93
C ARG A 263 34.44 14.09 -0.67
N GLN A 264 33.80 12.94 -0.45
CA GLN A 264 34.02 12.11 0.74
C GLN A 264 35.24 11.19 0.60
N VAL A 265 35.51 10.66 -0.59
CA VAL A 265 36.62 9.73 -0.84
C VAL A 265 37.99 10.28 -0.40
N PRO A 266 38.39 11.54 -0.70
CA PRO A 266 39.65 12.10 -0.23
C PRO A 266 39.71 12.24 1.29
N ARG A 267 38.59 12.59 1.94
CA ARG A 267 38.50 12.77 3.40
C ARG A 267 38.58 11.43 4.14
N VAL A 268 37.96 10.39 3.59
CA VAL A 268 38.02 9.03 4.14
C VAL A 268 39.43 8.44 3.94
N ALA A 269 40.03 8.60 2.76
CA ALA A 269 41.40 8.17 2.51
C ALA A 269 42.42 8.86 3.44
N GLN A 270 42.29 10.18 3.66
CA GLN A 270 43.14 10.91 4.62
C GLN A 270 42.93 10.47 6.08
N LYS A 271 41.70 10.09 6.48
CA LYS A 271 41.43 9.54 7.81
C LYS A 271 42.01 8.15 8.01
N ILE A 272 41.94 7.29 6.99
CA ILE A 272 42.52 5.94 7.03
C ILE A 272 44.05 6.04 7.20
N ILE A 273 44.72 6.86 6.39
CA ILE A 273 46.17 7.08 6.49
C ILE A 273 46.58 7.59 7.88
N LYS A 274 45.82 8.53 8.47
CA LYS A 274 46.10 9.02 9.84
C LYS A 274 45.88 7.96 10.91
N ASN A 275 44.85 7.14 10.78
CA ASN A 275 44.57 6.08 11.73
C ASN A 275 45.64 4.98 11.68
N ASP A 276 46.11 4.62 10.49
CA ASP A 276 47.19 3.63 10.31
C ASP A 276 48.52 4.14 10.88
N VAL A 277 48.82 5.43 10.76
CA VAL A 277 50.00 6.07 11.39
C VAL A 277 49.90 6.01 12.91
N ILE A 278 48.75 6.37 13.48
CA ILE A 278 48.52 6.32 14.94
C ILE A 278 48.60 4.87 15.45
N GLU A 279 48.10 3.91 14.68
CA GLU A 279 48.19 2.49 15.05
C GLU A 279 49.63 1.98 15.00
N MET A 280 50.42 2.40 14.01
CA MET A 280 51.85 2.07 13.96
C MET A 280 52.64 2.71 15.09
N GLU A 281 52.39 3.98 15.43
CA GLU A 281 53.00 4.65 16.59
C GLU A 281 52.70 3.90 17.89
N LYS A 282 51.45 3.50 18.11
CA LYS A 282 51.04 2.73 19.29
C LYS A 282 51.66 1.33 19.33
N ARG A 283 51.86 0.68 18.17
CA ARG A 283 52.55 -0.61 18.07
C ARG A 283 54.05 -0.47 18.38
N LEU A 284 54.69 0.62 17.95
CA LEU A 284 56.09 0.94 18.27
C LEU A 284 56.29 1.29 19.75
N GLU A 285 55.34 2.00 20.37
CA GLU A 285 55.33 2.27 21.81
C GLU A 285 55.20 0.98 22.63
N ASN A 286 54.33 0.06 22.21
CA ASN A 286 54.09 -1.20 22.91
C ASN A 286 55.21 -2.24 22.73
N SER A 287 56.04 -2.14 21.69
CA SER A 287 57.16 -3.07 21.47
C SER A 287 58.47 -2.67 22.17
N GLY A 288 58.44 -1.61 23.01
CA GLY A 288 59.61 -1.15 23.77
C GLY A 288 60.74 -0.55 22.92
N MET A 289 60.52 -0.29 21.63
CA MET A 289 61.49 0.33 20.71
C MET A 289 61.16 1.81 20.47
N GLY A 290 60.63 2.51 21.49
CA GLY A 290 60.46 3.96 21.49
C GLY A 290 61.82 4.62 21.53
N VAL A 291 62.41 4.90 20.35
CA VAL A 291 63.67 5.63 20.27
C VAL A 291 63.43 7.07 20.70
N LEU A 292 63.84 7.38 21.93
CA LEU A 292 64.10 8.73 22.41
C LEU A 292 65.04 9.43 21.43
N TYR A 293 64.55 10.49 20.76
CA TYR A 293 65.46 11.52 20.24
C TYR A 293 65.08 12.89 20.79
N ASN A 294 65.77 13.19 21.89
CA ASN A 294 66.02 14.56 22.33
C ASN A 294 66.84 15.28 21.26
N LYS A 295 66.42 16.51 20.98
CA LYS A 295 67.08 17.48 20.12
C LYS A 295 68.42 17.90 20.76
N LYS A 296 69.56 17.49 20.20
CA LYS A 296 70.81 18.27 20.03
C LYS A 296 72.00 17.36 19.68
N GLU A 297 72.79 17.80 18.71
CA GLU A 297 74.19 17.40 18.43
C GLU A 297 74.33 15.95 17.88
N GLN A 298 75.08 15.63 16.83
CA GLN A 298 76.16 16.29 16.12
C GLN A 298 76.39 15.50 14.80
N ARG A 299 76.61 16.25 13.71
CA ARG A 299 77.62 16.03 12.67
C ARG A 299 77.89 14.62 12.08
N SER A 300 77.69 14.59 10.77
CA SER A 300 78.68 14.23 9.73
C SER A 300 78.87 12.75 9.36
N SER A 301 78.27 12.44 8.21
CA SER A 301 78.76 11.60 7.11
C SER A 301 79.48 10.29 7.43
N GLN A 302 78.74 9.20 7.19
CA GLN A 302 79.27 8.07 6.43
C GLN A 302 79.80 8.57 5.09
N ASP A 303 80.97 8.08 4.70
CA ASP A 303 81.22 7.65 3.32
C ASP A 303 82.45 6.75 3.35
N GLU A 304 82.25 5.44 3.22
CA GLU A 304 83.00 4.70 2.20
C GLU A 304 82.34 3.34 1.89
N LYS A 305 81.86 3.26 0.65
CA LYS A 305 82.00 2.16 -0.31
C LYS A 305 81.72 0.73 0.17
N VAL A 306 80.72 0.10 -0.46
CA VAL A 306 80.88 -1.20 -1.16
C VAL A 306 79.83 -1.21 -2.29
N GLN A 307 80.18 -0.84 -3.53
CA GLN A 307 80.70 -1.73 -4.58
C GLN A 307 79.62 -2.59 -5.29
N TRP A 308 79.49 -2.31 -6.60
CA TRP A 308 79.30 -3.20 -7.77
C TRP A 308 78.17 -4.26 -7.73
N PHE A 309 77.33 -4.44 -8.75
CA PHE A 309 77.54 -4.71 -10.19
C PHE A 309 76.16 -4.54 -10.89
N ARG A 310 76.01 -4.18 -12.17
CA ARG A 310 76.59 -4.76 -13.39
C ARG A 310 76.39 -3.79 -14.58
N GLY A 311 77.36 -3.75 -15.49
CA GLY A 311 77.45 -2.83 -16.64
C GLY A 311 76.51 -3.14 -17.81
N PRO A 312 76.70 -2.45 -18.96
CA PRO A 312 75.91 -2.69 -20.17
C PRO A 312 76.21 -4.03 -20.84
#